data_AF-A0A7J0FLK1-F1
#
_entry.id   AF-A0A7J0FLK1-F1
#
_cell.length_a   1.000
_cell.length_b   1.000
_cell.length_c   1.000
_cell.angle_alpha   90.00
_cell.angle_beta   90.00
_cell.angle_gamma   90.00
#
_symmetry.space_group_name_H-M   'P 1'
#
loop_
_entity.id
_entity.type
_entity.pdbx_description
1 polymer ?
#
loop_
_entity_poly.entity_id
_entity_poly.type
_entity_poly.pdbx_seq_one_letter_code
_entity_poly.pdbx_strand_id
1 'polypeptide(L)'
;MHSRFASLARSLKSNNLRSHQPYLSSLLLFLRVPVRRISPQTLEGLRHRLVTESPTLPKPKWMKESVPGGEKYVQIKRKLRELKLHTVCEEARFCNVKTSCTPPPPYPNEPSNIAEAIASWGLDYVVITCVDRDDLPDQGSGHFTENRS
;
A
#
# COMPACT_ATOMS: atom_id res chain seq x y z
N MET A 1 -5.89 39.10 51.80
CA MET A 1 -4.79 39.92 52.35
C MET A 1 -3.46 39.23 52.10
N HIS A 2 -2.66 39.84 51.21
CA HIS A 2 -1.20 39.90 51.23
C HIS A 2 -0.41 38.57 51.14
N SER A 3 0.11 38.21 49.97
CA SER A 3 1.37 38.73 49.39
C SER A 3 2.51 38.75 50.42
N ARG A 4 3.48 37.82 50.29
CA ARG A 4 4.89 37.92 50.75
C ARG A 4 5.60 36.55 50.69
N PHE A 5 5.95 36.10 49.49
CA PHE A 5 7.00 35.08 49.28
C PHE A 5 8.17 35.66 48.49
N ALA A 6 8.49 36.94 48.72
CA ALA A 6 9.52 37.69 48.00
C ALA A 6 10.76 38.01 48.86
N SER A 7 11.11 37.16 49.83
CA SER A 7 12.13 37.54 50.84
C SER A 7 13.23 36.53 51.16
N LEU A 8 13.47 35.46 50.38
CA LEU A 8 14.52 34.51 50.75
C LEU A 8 15.59 34.15 49.71
N ALA A 9 15.60 34.77 48.53
CA ALA A 9 16.60 34.43 47.50
C ALA A 9 17.50 35.60 47.09
N ARG A 10 17.88 36.46 48.04
CA ARG A 10 18.77 37.62 47.79
C ARG A 10 20.11 37.59 48.53
N SER A 11 20.55 36.44 49.03
CA SER A 11 21.78 36.40 49.84
C SER A 11 22.64 35.17 49.63
N LEU A 12 23.01 34.83 48.40
CA LEU A 12 24.23 34.06 48.09
C LEU A 12 24.77 34.50 46.73
N LYS A 13 25.20 35.75 46.64
CA LYS A 13 26.09 36.24 45.58
C LYS A 13 27.46 36.45 46.21
N SER A 14 28.20 35.37 46.39
CA SER A 14 29.59 35.43 46.82
C SER A 14 30.37 34.27 46.22
N ASN A 15 31.35 34.65 45.40
CA ASN A 15 32.58 33.94 45.10
C ASN A 15 32.55 32.79 44.07
N ASN A 16 32.53 33.22 42.81
CA ASN A 16 33.60 32.97 41.83
C ASN A 16 34.50 31.74 42.10
N LEU A 17 34.17 30.62 41.45
CA LEU A 17 35.16 29.70 40.92
C LEU A 17 34.82 29.40 39.46
N ARG A 18 35.71 29.89 38.58
CA ARG A 18 35.89 29.38 37.21
C ARG A 18 36.15 27.88 37.30
N SER A 19 35.48 27.11 36.43
CA SER A 19 36.12 26.37 35.34
C SER A 19 35.31 25.13 34.95
N HIS A 20 35.09 24.98 33.65
CA HIS A 20 34.80 23.73 32.94
C HIS A 20 33.50 22.96 33.27
N GLN A 21 32.56 22.96 32.32
CA GLN A 21 31.98 21.76 31.66
C GLN A 21 30.78 22.19 30.77
N PRO A 22 30.85 22.09 29.42
CA PRO A 22 29.75 22.44 28.52
C PRO A 22 28.84 21.22 28.23
N TYR A 23 28.29 20.58 29.27
CA TYR A 23 27.40 19.42 29.13
C TYR A 23 26.22 19.46 30.10
N LEU A 24 25.52 20.59 30.22
CA LEU A 24 24.23 20.67 30.94
C LEU A 24 23.30 21.73 30.31
N SER A 25 22.89 21.54 29.06
CA SER A 25 21.78 22.32 28.44
C SER A 25 20.74 21.43 27.76
N SER A 26 20.55 20.22 28.28
CA SER A 26 19.32 19.46 28.08
C SER A 26 18.30 19.93 29.11
N LEU A 27 17.55 20.99 28.78
CA LEU A 27 16.24 21.18 29.38
C LEU A 27 15.34 22.06 28.50
N LEU A 28 14.42 21.39 27.80
CA LEU A 28 13.10 21.89 27.42
C LEU A 28 13.06 23.17 26.58
N LEU A 29 13.44 23.09 25.30
CA LEU A 29 12.80 23.93 24.29
C LEU A 29 11.56 23.20 23.74
N PHE A 30 10.50 23.16 24.55
CA PHE A 30 9.15 22.92 24.02
C PHE A 30 8.83 24.09 23.09
N LEU A 31 8.91 23.84 21.77
CA LEU A 31 8.32 24.73 20.78
C LEU A 31 6.82 24.84 21.07
N ARG A 32 6.45 25.92 21.74
CA ARG A 32 5.07 26.29 22.05
C ARG A 32 4.44 26.83 20.76
N VAL A 33 4.14 25.93 19.82
CA VAL A 33 3.36 26.28 18.63
C VAL A 33 1.95 26.63 19.12
N PRO A 34 1.46 27.87 18.92
CA PRO A 34 0.12 28.21 19.34
C PRO A 34 -0.87 27.44 18.49
N VAL A 35 -1.57 26.48 19.10
CA VAL A 35 -2.75 25.83 18.50
C VAL A 35 -3.85 26.89 18.46
N ARG A 36 -3.81 27.77 17.44
CA ARG A 36 -4.93 28.66 17.14
C ARG A 36 -6.13 27.76 16.84
N ARG A 37 -7.23 27.93 17.57
CA ARG A 37 -8.51 27.26 17.29
C ARG A 37 -8.89 27.58 15.84
N ILE A 38 -8.71 26.60 14.96
CA ILE A 38 -9.15 26.69 13.56
C ILE A 38 -10.68 26.66 13.62
N SER A 39 -11.35 27.66 13.02
CA SER A 39 -12.80 27.69 13.00
C SER A 39 -13.34 26.52 12.16
N PRO A 40 -14.53 25.98 12.46
CA PRO A 40 -15.10 24.85 11.70
C PRO A 40 -15.20 25.13 10.20
N GLN A 41 -15.44 26.39 9.81
CA GLN A 41 -15.53 26.83 8.42
C GLN A 41 -14.17 26.78 7.69
N THR A 42 -13.06 26.99 8.41
CA THR A 42 -11.69 26.87 7.86
C THR A 42 -11.28 25.39 7.69
N LEU A 43 -11.73 24.49 8.57
CA LEU A 43 -11.50 23.05 8.41
C LEU A 43 -12.25 22.48 7.21
N GLU A 44 -13.47 22.94 6.95
CA GLU A 44 -14.25 22.54 5.78
C GLU A 44 -13.62 23.04 4.46
N GLY A 45 -13.13 24.29 4.44
CA GLY A 45 -12.41 24.84 3.28
C GLY A 45 -11.05 24.15 3.01
N LEU A 46 -10.35 23.71 4.06
CA LEU A 46 -9.11 22.93 3.94
C LEU A 46 -9.38 21.50 3.47
N ARG A 47 -10.46 20.87 3.94
CA ARG A 47 -10.92 19.57 3.43
C ARG A 47 -11.25 19.65 1.94
N HIS A 48 -11.97 20.69 1.52
CA HIS A 48 -12.32 20.85 0.11
C HIS A 48 -11.07 21.03 -0.78
N ARG A 49 -10.05 21.78 -0.32
CA ARG A 49 -8.79 21.97 -1.06
C ARG A 49 -7.90 20.72 -1.15
N LEU A 50 -7.89 19.87 -0.12
CA LEU A 50 -7.08 18.63 -0.16
C LEU A 50 -7.70 17.56 -1.07
N VAL A 51 -9.00 17.62 -1.34
CA VAL A 51 -9.71 16.65 -2.17
C VAL A 51 -9.70 17.03 -3.65
N THR A 52 -9.61 18.33 -4.00
CA THR A 52 -9.83 18.77 -5.40
C THR A 52 -8.58 19.07 -6.22
N GLU A 53 -7.39 19.21 -5.63
CA GLU A 53 -6.19 19.64 -6.39
C GLU A 53 -4.91 18.88 -6.01
N SER A 54 -4.91 17.55 -6.16
CA SER A 54 -3.62 16.85 -6.38
C SER A 54 -3.28 16.93 -7.87
N PRO A 55 -2.31 17.74 -8.31
CA PRO A 55 -1.91 17.77 -9.71
C PRO A 55 -1.40 16.39 -10.10
N THR A 56 -1.96 15.81 -11.16
CA THR A 56 -1.50 14.53 -11.70
C THR A 56 -0.07 14.73 -12.20
N LEU A 57 0.92 14.26 -11.44
CA LEU A 57 2.30 14.29 -11.87
C LEU A 57 2.45 13.38 -13.11
N PRO A 58 3.00 13.87 -14.22
CA PRO A 58 3.19 13.06 -15.40
C PRO A 58 4.15 11.90 -15.06
N LYS A 59 3.78 10.68 -15.45
CA LYS A 59 4.64 9.51 -15.22
C LYS A 59 6.03 9.77 -15.80
N PRO A 60 7.10 9.57 -15.01
CA PRO A 60 8.46 9.79 -15.49
C PRO A 60 8.75 8.86 -16.67
N LYS A 61 9.60 9.30 -17.59
CA LYS A 61 9.86 8.59 -18.86
C LYS A 61 10.39 7.17 -18.65
N TRP A 62 11.16 6.92 -17.60
CA TRP A 62 11.67 5.60 -17.23
C TRP A 62 10.61 4.63 -16.68
N MET A 63 9.43 5.12 -16.29
CA MET A 63 8.30 4.31 -15.81
C MET A 63 7.34 3.93 -16.95
N LYS A 64 7.61 4.38 -18.18
CA LYS A 64 6.78 4.10 -19.35
C LYS A 64 7.41 2.97 -20.16
N GLU A 65 6.99 1.75 -19.87
CA GLU A 65 7.33 0.58 -20.68
C GLU A 65 6.14 0.23 -21.60
N SER A 66 6.42 -0.16 -22.83
CA SER A 66 5.40 -0.71 -23.73
C SER A 66 5.21 -2.20 -23.46
N VAL A 67 3.96 -2.67 -23.50
CA VAL A 67 3.67 -4.10 -23.42
C VAL A 67 4.38 -4.81 -24.57
N PRO A 68 5.12 -5.92 -24.32
CA PRO A 68 5.79 -6.67 -25.38
C PRO A 68 4.76 -7.12 -26.43
N GLY A 69 4.89 -6.61 -27.64
CA GLY A 69 4.14 -7.08 -28.80
C GLY A 69 4.81 -8.32 -29.40
N GLY A 70 4.02 -9.27 -29.89
CA GLY A 70 4.55 -10.43 -30.60
C GLY A 70 3.49 -11.48 -30.94
N GLU A 71 3.76 -12.28 -31.97
CA GLU A 71 2.88 -13.35 -32.43
C GLU A 71 2.60 -14.38 -31.31
N LYS A 72 3.63 -14.74 -30.53
CA LYS A 72 3.49 -15.64 -29.36
C LYS A 72 2.51 -15.08 -28.32
N TYR A 73 2.59 -13.79 -28.02
CA TYR A 73 1.69 -13.14 -27.07
C TYR A 73 0.24 -13.14 -27.56
N VAL A 74 0.03 -12.86 -28.86
CA VAL A 74 -1.31 -12.91 -29.47
C VAL A 74 -1.88 -14.33 -29.44
N GLN A 75 -1.05 -15.35 -29.70
CA GLN A 75 -1.43 -16.76 -29.62
C GLN A 75 -1.85 -17.18 -28.20
N ILE A 76 -1.06 -16.79 -27.19
CA ILE A 76 -1.36 -17.06 -25.78
C ILE A 76 -2.69 -16.39 -25.41
N LYS A 77 -2.86 -15.11 -25.75
CA LYS A 77 -4.08 -14.36 -25.47
C LYS A 77 -5.33 -14.92 -26.17
N ARG A 78 -5.19 -15.53 -27.34
CA ARG A 78 -6.32 -16.17 -28.03
C ARG A 78 -6.75 -17.44 -27.30
N LYS A 79 -5.80 -18.32 -26.99
CA LYS A 79 -6.05 -19.58 -26.28
C LYS A 79 -6.62 -19.35 -24.88
N LEU A 80 -6.13 -18.34 -24.15
CA LEU A 80 -6.70 -17.96 -22.85
C LEU A 80 -8.20 -17.65 -22.95
N ARG A 81 -8.62 -16.91 -23.98
CA ARG A 81 -10.02 -16.55 -24.21
C ARG A 81 -10.87 -17.74 -24.68
N GLU A 82 -10.30 -18.63 -25.49
CA GLU A 82 -10.95 -19.86 -25.95
C GLU A 82 -11.26 -20.81 -24.76
N LEU A 83 -10.28 -21.00 -23.87
CA LEU A 83 -10.36 -21.90 -22.72
C LEU A 83 -11.00 -21.28 -21.47
N LYS A 84 -11.44 -20.00 -21.56
CA LYS A 84 -12.01 -19.20 -20.46
C LYS A 84 -11.09 -19.12 -19.24
N LEU A 85 -9.79 -18.98 -19.49
CA LEU A 85 -8.77 -18.87 -18.44
C LEU A 85 -8.40 -17.40 -18.19
N HIS A 86 -8.08 -17.12 -16.93
CA HIS A 86 -7.68 -15.80 -16.45
C HIS A 86 -6.17 -15.76 -16.16
N THR A 87 -5.54 -14.60 -16.37
CA THR A 87 -4.12 -14.40 -16.01
C THR A 87 -3.92 -13.13 -15.21
N VAL A 88 -3.05 -13.21 -14.22
CA VAL A 88 -2.63 -12.05 -13.43
C VAL A 88 -2.04 -10.96 -14.34
N CYS A 89 -1.37 -11.32 -15.44
CA CYS A 89 -0.82 -10.36 -16.39
C CYS A 89 -1.88 -9.44 -17.03
N GLU A 90 -3.11 -9.91 -17.23
CA GLU A 90 -4.21 -9.10 -17.77
C GLU A 90 -5.03 -8.40 -16.67
N GLU A 91 -5.09 -8.97 -15.46
CA GLU A 91 -5.92 -8.49 -14.37
C GLU A 91 -5.19 -7.56 -13.38
N ALA A 92 -3.85 -7.64 -13.32
CA ALA A 92 -3.03 -6.90 -12.35
C ALA A 92 -2.82 -5.44 -12.76
N ARG A 93 -3.83 -4.62 -12.49
CA ARG A 93 -3.63 -3.19 -12.24
C ARG A 93 -3.63 -2.97 -10.73
N PHE A 94 -2.50 -3.19 -10.05
CA PHE A 94 -2.42 -3.21 -8.58
C PHE A 94 -3.42 -4.26 -8.00
N CYS A 95 -3.67 -4.35 -6.71
CA CYS A 95 -4.68 -5.30 -6.15
C CYS A 95 -6.14 -4.95 -6.55
N ASN A 96 -6.37 -4.40 -7.74
CA ASN A 96 -7.67 -4.10 -8.30
C ASN A 96 -8.28 -5.31 -9.03
N VAL A 97 -8.02 -6.52 -8.55
CA VAL A 97 -8.88 -7.67 -8.84
C VAL A 97 -10.24 -7.32 -8.24
N LYS A 98 -11.32 -7.50 -9.00
CA LYS A 98 -12.67 -7.09 -8.54
C LYS A 98 -13.06 -7.88 -7.30
N THR A 99 -12.92 -7.27 -6.12
CA THR A 99 -13.38 -7.87 -4.86
C THR A 99 -14.90 -7.92 -4.87
N SER A 100 -15.47 -9.13 -4.94
CA SER A 100 -16.91 -9.37 -4.81
C SER A 100 -17.16 -10.25 -3.59
N CYS A 101 -18.14 -9.88 -2.75
CA CYS A 101 -18.50 -10.68 -1.57
C CYS A 101 -19.20 -12.01 -1.91
N THR A 102 -19.61 -12.21 -3.15
CA THR A 102 -20.26 -13.44 -3.64
C THR A 102 -19.65 -13.85 -4.98
N PRO A 103 -18.45 -14.46 -4.97
CA PRO A 103 -17.83 -14.95 -6.20
C PRO A 103 -18.65 -16.12 -6.80
N PRO A 104 -18.58 -16.34 -8.12
CA PRO A 104 -19.15 -17.53 -8.74
C PRO A 104 -18.46 -18.82 -8.23
N PRO A 105 -19.12 -19.98 -8.35
CA PRO A 105 -18.51 -21.26 -8.00
C PRO A 105 -17.25 -21.52 -8.86
N PRO A 106 -16.26 -22.27 -8.34
CA PRO A 106 -15.09 -22.69 -9.10
C PRO A 106 -15.48 -23.40 -10.39
N TYR A 107 -14.73 -23.17 -11.47
CA TYR A 107 -15.01 -23.80 -12.76
C TYR A 107 -14.45 -25.23 -12.77
N PRO A 108 -15.27 -26.30 -12.86
CA PRO A 108 -14.79 -27.67 -12.65
C PRO A 108 -13.71 -28.13 -13.64
N ASN A 109 -13.71 -27.62 -14.86
CA ASN A 109 -12.74 -28.01 -15.89
C ASN A 109 -11.55 -27.04 -15.99
N GLU A 110 -11.41 -26.10 -15.05
CA GLU A 110 -10.26 -25.18 -15.00
C GLU A 110 -8.92 -25.94 -14.97
N PRO A 111 -8.72 -26.99 -14.16
CA PRO A 111 -7.45 -27.70 -14.09
C PRO A 111 -7.06 -28.35 -15.43
N SER A 112 -8.00 -29.04 -16.08
CA SER A 112 -7.80 -29.67 -17.40
C SER A 112 -7.51 -28.63 -18.49
N ASN A 113 -8.25 -27.52 -18.52
CA ASN A 113 -8.02 -26.45 -19.49
C ASN A 113 -6.65 -25.78 -19.30
N ILE A 114 -6.21 -25.60 -18.05
CA ILE A 114 -4.86 -25.10 -17.75
C ILE A 114 -3.80 -26.06 -18.30
N ALA A 115 -3.95 -27.37 -18.07
CA ALA A 115 -3.03 -28.38 -18.57
C ALA A 115 -2.94 -28.36 -20.11
N GLU A 116 -4.08 -28.30 -20.79
CA GLU A 116 -4.15 -28.18 -22.25
C GLU A 116 -3.47 -26.89 -22.74
N ALA A 117 -3.72 -25.76 -22.08
CA ALA A 117 -3.12 -24.49 -22.43
C ALA A 117 -1.59 -24.53 -22.34
N ILE A 118 -1.06 -25.01 -21.21
CA ILE A 118 0.39 -25.14 -20.94
C ILE A 118 1.05 -26.04 -21.98
N ALA A 119 0.48 -27.22 -22.23
CA ALA A 119 1.01 -28.17 -23.22
C ALA A 119 1.10 -27.53 -24.61
N SER A 120 0.14 -26.68 -24.96
CA SER A 120 0.05 -26.08 -26.28
C SER A 120 0.90 -24.82 -26.49
N TRP A 121 1.38 -24.19 -25.41
CA TRP A 121 2.22 -22.99 -25.48
C TRP A 121 3.72 -23.29 -25.48
N GLY A 122 4.12 -24.47 -25.01
CA GLY A 122 5.54 -24.85 -24.94
C GLY A 122 6.37 -23.87 -24.14
N LEU A 123 5.86 -23.45 -22.97
CA LEU A 123 6.54 -22.51 -22.08
C LEU A 123 7.62 -23.23 -21.26
N ASP A 124 8.78 -22.60 -21.10
CA ASP A 124 9.85 -23.12 -20.24
C ASP A 124 9.49 -23.02 -18.75
N TYR A 125 8.64 -22.05 -18.40
CA TYR A 125 8.28 -21.73 -17.03
C TYR A 125 6.85 -21.19 -16.94
N VAL A 126 6.11 -21.65 -15.94
CA VAL A 126 4.74 -21.23 -15.65
C VAL A 126 4.61 -20.91 -14.17
N VAL A 127 3.97 -19.79 -13.86
CA VAL A 127 3.58 -19.42 -12.50
C VAL A 127 2.07 -19.55 -12.41
N ILE A 128 1.59 -20.38 -11.49
CA ILE A 128 0.17 -20.51 -11.18
C ILE A 128 -0.07 -19.81 -9.85
N THR A 129 -1.03 -18.88 -9.82
CA THR A 129 -1.44 -18.13 -8.64
C THR A 129 -2.97 -18.13 -8.56
N CYS A 130 -3.54 -18.10 -7.36
CA CYS A 130 -4.99 -17.96 -7.16
C CYS A 130 -5.34 -16.66 -6.43
N VAL A 131 -6.62 -16.35 -6.45
CA VAL A 131 -7.25 -15.43 -5.52
C VAL A 131 -7.65 -16.17 -4.24
N ASP A 132 -7.77 -15.44 -3.14
CA ASP A 132 -8.27 -16.00 -1.88
C ASP A 132 -9.75 -16.43 -2.05
N ARG A 133 -10.03 -17.71 -1.81
CA ARG A 133 -11.38 -18.31 -1.87
C ARG A 133 -11.90 -18.64 -0.47
N ASP A 134 -11.90 -17.62 0.40
CA ASP A 134 -12.39 -17.72 1.78
C ASP A 134 -13.87 -18.17 1.88
N ASP A 135 -14.60 -18.10 0.76
CA ASP A 135 -15.98 -18.58 0.65
C ASP A 135 -16.12 -20.12 0.65
N LEU A 136 -15.05 -20.84 0.33
CA LEU A 136 -15.04 -22.30 0.26
C LEU A 136 -14.47 -22.94 1.54
N PRO A 137 -15.01 -24.10 1.98
CA PRO A 137 -14.52 -24.77 3.19
C PRO A 137 -13.06 -25.25 3.06
N ASP A 138 -12.61 -25.54 1.82
CA ASP A 138 -11.26 -25.96 1.49
C ASP A 138 -10.37 -24.77 1.05
N GLN A 139 -10.90 -23.55 1.08
CA GLN A 139 -10.26 -22.31 0.60
C GLN A 139 -9.73 -22.41 -0.84
N GLY A 140 -10.30 -23.30 -1.66
CA GLY A 140 -9.86 -23.57 -3.03
C GLY A 140 -8.69 -24.53 -3.16
N SER A 141 -8.25 -25.19 -2.08
CA SER A 141 -7.15 -26.16 -2.13
C SER A 141 -7.46 -27.38 -3.01
N GLY A 142 -8.72 -27.83 -3.07
CA GLY A 142 -9.13 -28.96 -3.90
C GLY A 142 -8.80 -28.75 -5.38
N HIS A 143 -8.94 -27.51 -5.87
CA HIS A 143 -8.66 -27.13 -7.25
C HIS A 143 -7.19 -27.30 -7.67
N PHE A 144 -6.27 -27.36 -6.70
CA PHE A 144 -4.85 -27.60 -6.95
C PHE A 144 -4.47 -29.08 -6.91
N THR A 145 -5.26 -29.92 -6.24
CA THR A 145 -4.90 -31.33 -6.01
C THR A 145 -5.18 -32.25 -7.20
N GLU A 146 -6.17 -31.92 -8.02
CA GLU A 146 -6.58 -32.74 -9.18
C GLU A 146 -5.53 -32.76 -10.32
N ASN A 147 -4.57 -31.82 -10.31
CA ASN A 147 -3.48 -31.75 -11.30
C ASN A 147 -2.25 -32.62 -10.96
N ARG A 148 -2.32 -33.51 -9.96
CA ARG A 148 -1.30 -34.56 -9.77
C ARG A 148 -1.55 -35.71 -10.74
N SER A 149 -1.06 -35.60 -11.96
CA SER A 149 -0.90 -36.72 -12.90
C SER A 149 0.37 -36.52 -13.70
#